data_AF-A1CBV4-F1
#
_entry.id   AF-A1CBV4-F1
#
_cell.length_a   1.000
_cell.length_b   1.000
_cell.length_c   1.000
_cell.angle_alpha   90.00
_cell.angle_beta   90.00
_cell.angle_gamma   90.00
#
_symmetry.space_group_name_H-M   'P 1'
#
loop_
_entity.id
_entity.type
_entity.pdbx_description
1 polymer ?
#
loop_
_entity_poly.entity_id
_entity_poly.type
_entity_poly.pdbx_seq_one_letter_code
_entity_poly.pdbx_strand_id
1 'polypeptide(L)'
;MADFQCPGINKTMIAGSTGALFTVLCGVDWPKGDPAMTGNGNVADLGRATVYSLQECINACLKSYENCKAVTYQANLTASFDGEQDGNCWFKDRAGKYFPGADTSVAAVLNLLIKDVSAPTGFKLIGKWGVEFYRLTSKR
;
A
#
# COMPACT_ATOMS: atom_id res chain seq x y z
N MET A 1 -8.67 -12.70 -19.08
CA MET A 1 -7.83 -12.51 -17.88
C MET A 1 -7.45 -11.05 -17.81
N ALA A 2 -7.51 -10.45 -16.63
CA ALA A 2 -6.98 -9.11 -16.42
C ALA A 2 -5.45 -9.17 -16.37
N ASP A 3 -4.75 -8.05 -16.60
CA ASP A 3 -3.29 -8.06 -16.69
C ASP A 3 -2.67 -8.41 -15.33
N PHE A 4 -1.76 -9.37 -15.31
CA PHE A 4 -1.03 -9.77 -14.11
C PHE A 4 0.30 -9.03 -14.04
N GLN A 5 0.25 -7.82 -13.48
CA GLN A 5 1.43 -6.96 -13.33
C GLN A 5 2.17 -7.25 -12.03
N CYS A 6 2.57 -8.50 -11.84
CA CYS A 6 3.63 -8.79 -10.88
C CYS A 6 4.99 -8.47 -11.52
N PRO A 7 5.74 -7.50 -11.01
CA PRO A 7 7.09 -7.25 -11.49
C PRO A 7 7.95 -8.47 -11.18
N GLY A 8 8.90 -8.80 -12.08
CA GLY A 8 9.84 -9.92 -11.88
C GLY A 8 10.70 -9.80 -10.60
N ILE A 9 10.67 -8.63 -9.95
CA ILE A 9 11.25 -8.37 -8.63
C ILE A 9 10.12 -7.91 -7.71
N ASN A 10 9.86 -8.64 -6.62
CA ASN A 10 8.96 -8.21 -5.56
C ASN A 10 9.46 -6.90 -4.92
N LYS A 11 8.54 -6.04 -4.46
CA LYS A 11 8.82 -4.74 -3.84
C LYS A 11 9.29 -3.64 -4.81
N THR A 12 8.96 -3.73 -6.10
CA THR A 12 9.06 -2.53 -6.96
C THR A 12 8.00 -1.51 -6.58
N MET A 13 8.24 -0.26 -6.98
CA MET A 13 7.29 0.83 -6.77
C MET A 13 6.56 1.19 -8.06
N ILE A 14 5.26 1.44 -7.98
CA ILE A 14 4.45 2.00 -9.06
C ILE A 14 3.78 3.29 -8.59
N ALA A 15 3.67 4.27 -9.48
CA ALA A 15 3.04 5.55 -9.17
C ALA A 15 1.54 5.47 -9.42
N GLY A 16 0.73 5.83 -8.42
CA GLY A 16 -0.71 6.07 -8.59
C GLY A 16 -0.98 7.39 -9.31
N SER A 17 -2.24 7.64 -9.66
CA SER A 17 -2.69 8.83 -10.40
C SER A 17 -2.40 10.16 -9.69
N THR A 18 -2.17 10.15 -8.39
CA THR A 18 -1.81 11.33 -7.59
C THR A 18 -0.30 11.57 -7.47
N GLY A 19 0.52 10.70 -8.07
CA GLY A 19 1.97 10.66 -7.86
C GLY A 19 2.40 9.91 -6.60
N ALA A 20 1.44 9.40 -5.81
CA ALA A 20 1.71 8.55 -4.65
C ALA A 20 2.38 7.24 -5.09
N LEU A 21 3.48 6.85 -4.43
CA LEU A 21 4.20 5.62 -4.74
C LEU A 21 3.62 4.46 -3.95
N PHE A 22 3.43 3.32 -4.61
CA PHE A 22 2.95 2.07 -4.01
C PHE A 22 3.99 0.97 -4.17
N THR A 23 4.34 0.32 -3.07
CA THR A 23 5.20 -0.87 -3.08
C THR A 23 4.35 -2.10 -3.39
N VAL A 24 4.75 -2.85 -4.41
CA VAL A 24 4.03 -4.03 -4.93
C VAL A 24 4.54 -5.32 -4.31
N LEU A 25 3.63 -6.20 -3.91
CA LEU A 25 3.89 -7.50 -3.30
C LEU A 25 3.06 -8.57 -4.03
N CYS A 26 3.73 -9.45 -4.76
CA CYS A 26 3.08 -10.52 -5.52
C CYS A 26 2.82 -11.76 -4.67
N GLY A 27 1.75 -12.49 -4.99
CA GLY A 27 1.33 -13.67 -4.23
C GLY A 27 0.87 -13.30 -2.82
N VAL A 28 0.46 -12.05 -2.61
CA VAL A 28 0.02 -11.54 -1.31
C VAL A 28 -1.43 -11.09 -1.40
N ASP A 29 -2.19 -11.42 -0.37
CA ASP A 29 -3.51 -10.88 -0.09
C ASP A 29 -3.52 -10.27 1.32
N TRP A 30 -4.40 -9.31 1.58
CA TRP A 30 -4.66 -8.75 2.90
C TRP A 30 -6.16 -8.86 3.20
N PRO A 31 -6.62 -10.01 3.71
CA PRO A 31 -8.02 -10.21 4.06
C PRO A 31 -8.53 -9.16 5.03
N LYS A 32 -9.80 -8.77 4.87
CA LYS A 32 -10.48 -7.92 5.85
C LYS A 32 -10.53 -8.63 7.19
N GLY A 33 -10.22 -7.89 8.26
CA GLY A 33 -10.22 -8.42 9.62
C GLY A 33 -8.89 -9.02 10.05
N ASP A 34 -7.93 -9.20 9.14
CA ASP A 34 -6.58 -9.66 9.51
C ASP A 34 -5.77 -8.56 10.18
N PRO A 35 -4.78 -8.92 11.03
CA PRO A 35 -3.95 -7.94 11.71
C PRO A 35 -3.20 -7.02 10.73
N ALA A 36 -3.20 -5.72 11.02
CA ALA A 36 -2.41 -4.75 10.27
C ALA A 36 -0.90 -5.03 10.41
N MET A 37 -0.12 -4.68 9.39
CA MET A 37 1.34 -4.81 9.42
C MET A 37 1.98 -4.01 10.55
N THR A 38 1.37 -2.88 10.93
CA THR A 38 1.82 -2.01 12.03
C THR A 38 1.60 -2.61 13.42
N GLY A 39 0.86 -3.73 13.52
CA GLY A 39 0.46 -4.32 14.79
C GLY A 39 -0.67 -3.59 15.51
N ASN A 40 -1.21 -2.49 14.93
CA ASN A 40 -2.31 -1.74 15.51
C ASN A 40 -3.59 -1.91 14.68
N GLY A 41 -4.57 -2.63 15.25
CA GLY A 41 -5.86 -2.90 14.63
C GLY A 41 -5.79 -3.87 13.44
N ASN A 42 -6.91 -3.95 12.72
CA ASN A 42 -7.11 -4.93 11.65
C ASN A 42 -7.34 -4.23 10.31
N VAL A 43 -7.04 -4.90 9.20
CA VAL A 43 -7.28 -4.41 7.83
C VAL A 43 -8.79 -4.24 7.61
N ALA A 44 -9.19 -3.10 7.06
CA ALA A 44 -10.56 -2.86 6.63
C ALA A 44 -10.63 -2.69 5.11
N ASP A 45 -11.65 -3.30 4.50
CA ASP A 45 -12.03 -2.98 3.14
C ASP A 45 -12.87 -1.71 3.14
N LEU A 46 -12.43 -0.72 2.36
CA LEU A 46 -13.12 0.55 2.15
C LEU A 46 -14.18 0.44 1.06
N GLY A 47 -13.92 -0.39 0.06
CA GLY A 47 -14.75 -0.59 -1.12
C GLY A 47 -14.10 -1.59 -2.07
N ARG A 48 -14.71 -1.77 -3.24
CA ARG A 48 -14.22 -2.67 -4.28
C ARG A 48 -14.54 -2.15 -5.67
N ALA A 49 -13.81 -2.66 -6.67
CA ALA A 49 -14.07 -2.41 -8.08
C ALA A 49 -13.77 -3.65 -8.94
N THR A 50 -14.31 -3.64 -10.16
CA THR A 50 -13.87 -4.53 -11.24
C THR A 50 -12.96 -3.75 -12.17
N VAL A 51 -11.69 -4.16 -12.28
CA VAL A 51 -10.64 -3.46 -13.05
C VAL A 51 -9.76 -4.46 -13.80
N TYR A 52 -9.05 -4.01 -14.82
CA TYR A 52 -8.28 -4.88 -15.71
C TYR A 52 -6.76 -4.79 -15.52
N SER A 53 -6.30 -3.97 -14.57
CA SER A 53 -4.89 -3.88 -14.18
C SER A 53 -4.70 -3.46 -12.72
N LEU A 54 -3.53 -3.75 -12.15
CA LEU A 54 -3.14 -3.26 -10.82
C LEU A 54 -3.13 -1.72 -10.76
N GLN A 55 -2.68 -1.08 -11.84
CA GLN A 55 -2.64 0.38 -11.94
C GLN A 55 -4.04 0.99 -11.84
N GLU A 56 -5.02 0.42 -12.53
CA GLU A 56 -6.42 0.84 -12.43
C GLU A 56 -6.96 0.64 -11.02
N CYS A 57 -6.60 -0.47 -10.36
CA CYS A 57 -7.00 -0.74 -8.98
C CYS A 57 -6.52 0.36 -8.01
N ILE A 58 -5.24 0.73 -8.10
CA ILE A 58 -4.66 1.81 -7.28
C ILE A 58 -5.33 3.14 -7.58
N ASN A 59 -5.51 3.47 -8.84
CA ASN A 59 -6.11 4.74 -9.25
C ASN A 59 -7.57 4.85 -8.78
N ALA A 60 -8.34 3.76 -8.89
CA ALA A 60 -9.72 3.71 -8.41
C ALA A 60 -9.79 3.88 -6.89
N CYS A 61 -8.86 3.27 -6.16
CA CYS A 61 -8.77 3.40 -4.71
C CYS A 61 -8.49 4.84 -4.27
N LEU A 62 -7.46 5.46 -4.86
CA LEU A 62 -7.07 6.86 -4.58
C LEU A 62 -8.14 7.87 -4.98
N LYS A 63 -8.88 7.62 -6.06
CA LYS A 63 -9.98 8.48 -6.51
C LYS A 63 -11.19 8.40 -5.58
N SER A 64 -11.44 7.26 -4.96
CA SER A 64 -12.68 6.99 -4.22
C SER A 64 -12.55 7.24 -2.73
N TYR A 65 -11.34 7.12 -2.15
CA TYR A 65 -11.13 7.22 -0.71
C TYR A 65 -9.81 7.93 -0.38
N GLU A 66 -9.89 9.04 0.36
CA GLU A 66 -8.71 9.77 0.85
C GLU A 66 -7.83 8.93 1.78
N ASN A 67 -8.45 8.00 2.52
CA ASN A 67 -7.76 7.09 3.42
C ASN A 67 -7.41 5.74 2.78
N CYS A 68 -7.48 5.60 1.45
CA CYS A 68 -6.92 4.45 0.75
C CYS A 68 -5.40 4.42 0.93
N LYS A 69 -4.89 3.40 1.61
CA LYS A 69 -3.44 3.19 1.82
C LYS A 69 -2.95 1.89 1.22
N ALA A 70 -3.84 1.02 0.76
CA ALA A 70 -3.49 -0.26 0.20
C ALA A 70 -4.57 -0.79 -0.74
N VAL A 71 -4.21 -1.76 -1.57
CA VAL A 71 -5.15 -2.56 -2.37
C VAL A 71 -4.72 -4.03 -2.39
N THR A 72 -5.69 -4.94 -2.53
CA THR A 72 -5.45 -6.28 -3.12
C THR A 72 -6.08 -6.30 -4.50
N TYR A 73 -5.36 -6.81 -5.49
CA TYR A 73 -5.83 -7.04 -6.85
C TYR A 73 -5.71 -8.53 -7.22
N GLN A 74 -6.73 -9.06 -7.89
CA GLN A 74 -6.77 -10.43 -8.40
C GLN A 74 -6.89 -10.41 -9.92
N ALA A 75 -5.88 -10.90 -10.64
CA ALA A 75 -5.88 -10.90 -12.10
C ALA A 75 -6.83 -11.97 -12.69
N ASN A 76 -7.12 -13.04 -11.93
CA ASN A 76 -8.04 -14.08 -12.32
C ASN A 76 -9.50 -13.69 -12.01
N LEU A 77 -10.14 -12.98 -12.94
CA LEU A 77 -11.53 -12.55 -12.83
C LEU A 77 -12.52 -13.72 -12.60
N THR A 78 -12.32 -14.85 -13.29
CA THR A 78 -13.19 -16.03 -13.13
C THR A 78 -13.19 -16.50 -11.68
N ALA A 79 -12.01 -16.66 -11.07
CA ALA A 79 -11.90 -17.03 -9.66
C ALA A 79 -12.53 -15.99 -8.71
N SER A 80 -12.42 -14.69 -9.04
CA SER A 80 -13.04 -13.62 -8.26
C SER A 80 -14.57 -13.63 -8.29
N PHE A 81 -15.16 -13.85 -9.46
CA PHE A 81 -16.62 -13.84 -9.63
C PHE A 81 -17.27 -15.18 -9.24
N ASP A 82 -16.63 -16.31 -9.51
CA ASP A 82 -17.10 -17.63 -9.07
C ASP A 82 -17.07 -17.77 -7.53
N GLY A 83 -16.19 -17.00 -6.87
CA GLY A 83 -16.15 -16.87 -5.41
C GLY A 83 -17.12 -15.85 -4.82
N GLU A 84 -18.04 -15.30 -5.62
CA GLU A 84 -19.04 -14.29 -5.22
C GLU A 84 -18.41 -13.04 -4.56
N GLN A 85 -17.19 -12.67 -4.95
CA GLN A 85 -16.48 -11.54 -4.32
C GLN A 85 -16.81 -10.18 -4.94
N ASP A 86 -17.69 -10.15 -5.96
CA ASP A 86 -18.24 -8.96 -6.62
C ASP A 86 -17.19 -7.92 -7.05
N GLY A 87 -16.03 -8.40 -7.50
CA GLY A 87 -14.93 -7.57 -7.94
C GLY A 87 -13.60 -8.29 -7.81
N ASN A 88 -12.55 -7.65 -8.30
CA ASN A 88 -11.19 -8.19 -8.31
C ASN A 88 -10.16 -7.18 -7.81
N CYS A 89 -10.63 -6.06 -7.26
CA CYS A 89 -9.83 -5.02 -6.65
C CYS A 89 -10.50 -4.59 -5.35
N TRP A 90 -9.84 -4.83 -4.23
CA TRP A 90 -10.31 -4.47 -2.89
C TRP A 90 -9.48 -3.32 -2.36
N PHE A 91 -10.15 -2.22 -2.02
CA PHE A 91 -9.55 -1.01 -1.47
C PHE A 91 -9.36 -1.14 0.03
N LYS A 92 -8.18 -0.80 0.54
CA LYS A 92 -7.83 -1.04 1.94
C LYS A 92 -7.30 0.21 2.61
N ASP A 93 -7.66 0.36 3.87
CA ASP A 93 -7.28 1.51 4.69
C ASP A 93 -5.86 1.40 5.27
N ARG A 94 -5.28 0.19 5.23
CA ARG A 94 -3.93 -0.15 5.70
C ARG A 94 -3.45 -1.46 5.08
N ALA A 95 -2.13 -1.70 5.15
CA ALA A 95 -1.55 -3.00 4.82
C ALA A 95 -1.74 -4.01 5.96
N GLY A 96 -1.98 -5.26 5.59
CA GLY A 96 -1.99 -6.40 6.51
C GLY A 96 -0.61 -6.98 6.74
N LYS A 97 -0.50 -7.87 7.73
CA LYS A 97 0.64 -8.78 7.81
C LYS A 97 0.69 -9.64 6.55
N TYR A 98 1.87 -10.21 6.24
CA TYR A 98 2.00 -11.12 5.11
C TYR A 98 1.00 -12.26 5.23
N PHE A 99 0.13 -12.39 4.22
CA PHE A 99 -0.80 -13.49 4.08
C PHE A 99 -0.69 -14.00 2.63
N PRO A 100 -0.46 -15.31 2.43
CA PRO A 100 -0.29 -15.87 1.09
C PRO A 100 -1.60 -15.75 0.30
N GLY A 101 -1.53 -15.09 -0.85
CA GLY A 101 -2.61 -15.04 -1.83
C GLY A 101 -2.46 -16.13 -2.91
N ALA A 102 -3.34 -16.11 -3.90
CA ALA A 102 -3.15 -16.91 -5.10
C ALA A 102 -1.95 -16.40 -5.92
N ASP A 103 -1.41 -17.21 -6.82
CA ASP A 103 -0.31 -16.81 -7.70
C ASP A 103 -0.65 -15.59 -8.58
N THR A 104 -1.94 -15.33 -8.79
CA THR A 104 -2.47 -14.18 -9.53
C THR A 104 -2.90 -13.01 -8.63
N SER A 105 -2.71 -13.13 -7.31
CA SER A 105 -2.95 -12.05 -6.34
C SER A 105 -1.76 -11.10 -6.25
N VAL A 106 -2.05 -9.81 -6.18
CA VAL A 106 -1.05 -8.77 -5.97
C VAL A 106 -1.58 -7.78 -4.94
N ALA A 107 -0.83 -7.57 -3.86
CA ALA A 107 -1.07 -6.49 -2.92
C ALA A 107 -0.18 -5.29 -3.24
N ALA A 108 -0.69 -4.09 -3.04
CA ALA A 108 0.12 -2.87 -3.14
C ALA A 108 -0.18 -1.94 -1.97
N VAL A 109 0.86 -1.42 -1.32
CA VAL A 109 0.73 -0.50 -0.18
C VAL A 109 1.38 0.83 -0.51
N LEU A 110 0.70 1.90 -0.14
CA LEU A 110 1.20 3.26 -0.18
C LEU A 110 2.54 3.33 0.55
N ASN A 111 3.59 3.60 -0.20
CA ASN A 111 4.93 3.75 0.32
C ASN A 111 5.04 5.13 1.00
N LEU A 112 4.78 5.17 2.31
CA LEU A 112 4.93 6.38 3.14
C LEU A 112 6.42 6.77 3.35
N LEU A 113 7.36 6.04 2.76
CA LEU A 113 8.79 6.30 2.80
C LEU A 113 9.23 7.51 1.95
N ILE A 114 8.59 8.68 2.04
CA ILE A 114 9.28 10.00 1.95
C ILE A 114 8.52 11.09 2.77
N LYS A 115 7.88 10.76 3.91
CA LYS A 115 7.63 11.77 4.96
C LYS A 115 7.93 11.30 6.39
N ASP A 116 7.93 10.00 6.66
CA ASP A 116 8.00 9.52 8.06
C ASP A 116 9.14 8.52 8.38
N VAL A 117 10.08 8.25 7.46
CA VAL A 117 11.28 7.42 7.73
C VAL A 117 12.59 8.16 7.46
N SER A 118 12.59 9.47 7.73
CA SER A 118 13.81 10.22 8.06
C SER A 118 13.48 11.43 8.92
N ALA A 119 12.94 11.19 10.12
CA ALA A 119 13.20 12.09 11.23
C ALA A 119 13.79 11.24 12.36
N PRO A 120 15.12 11.09 12.45
CA PRO A 120 15.69 10.85 13.77
C PRO A 120 15.17 11.98 14.65
N THR A 121 14.67 11.61 15.83
CA THR A 121 14.20 12.50 16.89
C THR A 121 14.91 13.85 16.89
N GLY A 122 14.15 14.91 16.61
CA GLY A 122 14.58 16.29 16.81
C GLY A 122 14.84 17.08 15.51
N PHE A 123 13.81 17.37 14.73
CA PHE A 123 13.84 18.45 13.75
C PHE A 123 12.62 19.34 13.93
N LYS A 124 12.82 20.51 14.52
CA LYS A 124 11.83 21.60 14.51
C LYS A 124 12.18 22.49 13.33
N LEU A 125 11.30 22.55 12.34
CA LEU A 125 11.42 23.51 11.23
C LEU A 125 11.25 24.92 11.79
N ILE A 126 12.36 25.63 11.98
CA ILE A 126 12.35 27.07 12.18
C ILE A 126 12.84 27.69 10.88
N GLY A 127 11.98 28.54 10.30
CA GLY A 127 12.25 29.20 9.03
C GLY A 127 13.47 30.12 9.11
N LYS A 128 14.18 30.16 7.97
CA LYS A 128 15.22 31.11 7.51
C LYS A 128 16.23 31.63 8.55
N TRP A 129 17.50 31.46 8.16
CA TRP A 129 18.75 32.07 8.65
C TRP A 129 19.57 31.22 9.64
N GLY A 130 20.74 30.76 9.15
CA GLY A 130 21.90 30.33 9.95
C GLY A 130 21.83 28.93 10.55
N VAL A 131 22.57 27.97 9.99
CA VAL A 131 22.78 26.66 10.63
C VAL A 131 24.00 26.77 11.54
N GLU A 132 23.79 26.74 12.85
CA GLU A 132 24.87 26.59 13.84
C GLU A 132 24.78 25.19 14.47
N PHE A 133 25.88 24.44 14.43
CA PHE A 133 25.95 23.05 14.89
C PHE A 133 26.38 22.99 16.35
N TYR A 134 25.57 22.38 17.22
CA TYR A 134 26.06 21.91 18.53
C TYR A 134 26.00 20.38 18.61
N ARG A 135 27.17 19.78 18.86
CA ARG A 135 27.35 18.35 19.09
C ARG A 135 27.10 18.07 20.57
N LEU A 136 25.96 17.47 20.93
CA LEU A 136 25.76 16.95 22.28
C LEU A 136 26.48 15.60 22.40
N THR A 137 27.58 15.59 23.15
CA THR A 137 28.26 14.37 23.58
C THR A 137 27.38 13.63 24.59
N SER A 138 27.05 12.38 24.27
CA SER A 138 26.37 11.44 25.16
C SER A 138 27.14 11.28 26.47
N LYS A 139 26.49 11.52 27.61
CA LYS A 139 26.92 11.03 28.92
C LYS A 139 26.08 9.81 29.27
N ARG A 140 26.81 8.68 29.35
CA ARG A 140 26.54 7.36 29.97
C ARG A 140 25.10 6.99 30.28
#